data_AF-A0A8S9N1D6-F1
#
_entry.id   AF-A0A8S9N1D6-F1
#
_cell.length_a   1.000
_cell.length_b   1.000
_cell.length_c   1.000
_cell.angle_alpha   90.00
_cell.angle_beta   90.00
_cell.angle_gamma   90.00
#
_symmetry.space_group_name_H-M   'P 1'
#
loop_
_entity.id
_entity.type
_entity.pdbx_description
1 polymer ?
#
loop_
_entity_poly.entity_id
_entity_poly.type
_entity_poly.pdbx_seq_one_letter_code
_entity_poly.pdbx_strand_id
1 'polypeptide(L)' 'MQVYIAYMGALPEKASYSPMSHHQNILQEVIELSSVEDSLVRSYGRSFNGFAAKLTESERDKLAGEIYKLI' A
#
# COMPACT_ATOMS: atom_id res chain seq x y z
N MET A 1 -10.61 3.87 12.57
CA MET A 1 -9.57 3.36 11.65
C MET A 1 -9.26 1.92 12.01
N GLN A 2 -9.01 1.08 11.01
CA GLN A 2 -8.59 -0.31 11.17
C GLN A 2 -7.32 -0.53 10.35
N VAL A 3 -6.55 -1.58 10.67
CA VAL A 3 -5.38 -1.96 9.88
C VAL A 3 -5.81 -2.91 8.77
N TYR A 4 -5.48 -2.56 7.53
CA TYR A 4 -5.73 -3.39 6.36
C TYR A 4 -4.41 -3.79 5.72
N ILE A 5 -4.40 -4.95 5.08
CA ILE A 5 -3.27 -5.42 4.27
C ILE A 5 -3.66 -5.30 2.80
N ALA A 6 -2.93 -4.48 2.06
CA ALA A 6 -2.92 -4.46 0.61
C ALA A 6 -2.04 -5.62 0.11
N TYR A 7 -2.66 -6.64 -0.47
CA TYR A 7 -1.95 -7.69 -1.18
C TYR A 7 -1.84 -7.31 -2.65
N MET A 8 -0.62 -7.16 -3.15
CA MET A 8 -0.32 -6.70 -4.51
C MET A 8 0.38 -7.80 -5.35
N GLY A 9 0.22 -9.07 -4.96
CA GLY A 9 0.76 -10.21 -5.69
C GLY A 9 2.25 -10.49 -5.43
N ALA A 10 2.90 -11.06 -6.44
CA ALA A 10 4.32 -11.39 -6.41
C ALA A 10 5.20 -10.14 -6.51
N LEU A 11 6.41 -10.21 -5.95
CA LEU A 11 7.39 -9.14 -6.08
C LEU A 11 7.83 -9.00 -7.54
N PRO A 12 7.76 -7.79 -8.13
CA PRO A 12 8.32 -7.53 -9.45
C PRO A 12 9.81 -7.90 -9.51
N GLU A 13 10.22 -8.64 -10.54
CA GLU A 13 11.61 -9.10 -10.73
C GLU A 13 12.57 -8.01 -11.26
N LYS A 14 12.11 -6.76 -11.36
CA LYS A 14 12.93 -5.66 -11.91
C LYS A 14 13.98 -5.23 -10.89
N ALA A 15 15.25 -5.19 -11.32
CA ALA A 15 16.37 -4.79 -10.46
C ALA A 15 16.25 -3.37 -9.86
N SER A 16 15.50 -2.47 -10.51
CA SER A 16 15.25 -1.11 -10.03
C SER A 16 14.01 -0.98 -9.14
N TYR A 17 13.29 -2.07 -8.88
CA TYR A 17 12.06 -2.02 -8.10
C TYR A 17 12.37 -1.80 -6.61
N SER A 18 11.82 -0.74 -6.05
CA SER A 18 11.82 -0.47 -4.61
C SER A 18 10.41 -0.69 -4.07
N PRO A 19 10.14 -1.82 -3.38
CA PRO A 19 8.83 -2.09 -2.82
C PRO A 19 8.38 -0.98 -1.88
N MET A 20 9.29 -0.49 -1.03
CA MET A 20 8.97 0.57 -0.06
C MET A 20 8.47 1.83 -0.75
N SER A 21 9.23 2.34 -1.72
CA SER A 21 8.88 3.57 -2.43
C SER A 21 7.56 3.41 -3.19
N HIS A 22 7.33 2.25 -3.79
CA HIS A 22 6.08 1.98 -4.50
C HIS A 22 4.87 1.92 -3.56
N HIS A 23 5.00 1.25 -2.41
CA HIS A 23 3.93 1.18 -1.41
C HIS A 23 3.61 2.56 -0.82
N GLN A 24 4.64 3.38 -0.56
CA GLN A 24 4.45 4.74 -0.06
C GLN A 24 3.70 5.61 -1.08
N ASN A 25 4.04 5.53 -2.36
CA ASN A 25 3.35 6.28 -3.41
C ASN A 25 1.86 5.92 -3.48
N ILE A 26 1.52 4.62 -3.49
CA ILE A 26 0.11 4.18 -3.50
C ILE A 26 -0.61 4.66 -2.24
N LEU A 27 0.01 4.52 -1.07
CA LEU A 27 -0.60 4.95 0.18
C LEU A 27 -0.83 6.48 0.19
N GLN A 28 0.12 7.26 -0.34
CA GLN A 28 0.01 8.72 -0.44
C GLN A 28 -1.16 9.16 -1.33
N GLU A 29 -1.46 8.42 -2.40
CA GLU A 29 -2.62 8.72 -3.25
C GLU A 29 -3.95 8.43 -2.56
N VAL A 30 -3.96 7.52 -1.58
CA VAL A 30 -5.17 7.07 -0.89
C VAL A 30 -5.50 7.94 0.32
N ILE A 31 -4.53 8.18 1.20
CA ILE A 31 -4.75 8.87 2.48
C ILE A 31 -5.13 10.34 2.25
N GLU A 32 -6.05 10.83 3.06
CA GLU A 32 -6.58 12.20 2.90
C GLU A 32 -6.05 13.17 3.95
N LEU A 33 -6.13 12.80 5.23
CA LEU A 33 -5.84 13.67 6.36
C LEU A 33 -4.61 13.26 7.17
N SER A 34 -4.19 12.00 7.06
CA SER A 34 -3.03 11.46 7.76
C SER A 34 -1.76 11.52 6.90
N SER A 35 -0.60 11.44 7.55
CA SER A 35 0.67 11.25 6.84
C SER A 35 0.87 9.77 6.48
N VAL A 36 1.76 9.52 5.50
CA VAL A 36 2.18 8.16 5.14
C VAL A 36 2.87 7.50 6.33
N GLU A 37 3.69 8.24 7.08
CA GLU A 37 4.40 7.76 8.25
C GLU A 37 3.46 7.33 9.39
N ASP A 38 2.37 8.06 9.61
CA ASP A 38 1.39 7.74 10.66
C ASP A 38 0.48 6.56 10.28
N SER A 39 0.27 6.38 8.98
CA SER A 39 -0.65 5.40 8.42
C SER A 39 0.02 4.07 8.12
N LEU A 40 1.27 4.08 7.63
CA LEU A 40 2.00 2.87 7.23
C LEU A 40 2.43 2.07 8.46
N VAL A 41 1.90 0.86 8.59
CA VAL A 41 2.27 -0.08 9.66
C VAL A 41 3.45 -0.94 9.22
N ARG A 42 3.42 -1.45 7.98
CA ARG A 42 4.46 -2.34 7.48
C ARG A 42 4.49 -2.34 5.96
N SER A 43 5.69 -2.32 5.39
CA SER A 43 5.93 -2.65 3.98
C SER A 43 6.48 -4.07 3.88
N TYR A 44 5.83 -4.93 3.09
CA TYR A 44 6.24 -6.29 2.79
C TYR A 44 6.93 -6.30 1.43
N GLY A 45 8.24 -6.54 1.42
CA GLY A 45 9.04 -6.59 0.20
C GLY A 45 9.96 -7.81 0.08
N ARG A 46 9.87 -8.77 1.02
CA ARG A 46 10.64 -10.02 1.00
C ARG A 46 9.78 -11.25 0.73
N SER A 47 8.61 -11.32 1.37
CA SER A 47 7.71 -12.49 1.30
C SER A 47 6.69 -12.40 0.17
N PHE A 48 6.18 -11.20 -0.10
CA PHE A 48 5.24 -10.87 -1.17
C PHE A 48 5.26 -9.36 -1.39
N ASN A 49 4.59 -8.87 -2.43
CA ASN A 49 4.42 -7.45 -2.71
C ASN A 49 3.17 -6.94 -2.00
N GLY A 50 3.32 -5.96 -1.10
CA GLY A 50 2.19 -5.39 -0.39
C GLY A 50 2.57 -4.62 0.87
N PHE A 51 1.58 -4.01 1.51
CA PHE A 51 1.78 -3.25 2.73
C PHE A 51 0.56 -3.31 3.66
N ALA A 52 0.79 -3.07 4.94
CA ALA A 52 -0.25 -2.88 5.94
C ALA A 52 -0.34 -1.40 6.32
N ALA A 53 -1.54 -0.84 6.35
CA ALA A 53 -1.78 0.55 6.73
C ALA A 53 -3.06 0.71 7.57
N LYS A 54 -3.06 1.71 8.46
CA LYS A 54 -4.24 2.16 9.19
C LYS A 54 -5.06 3.05 8.26
N LEU A 55 -6.30 2.66 7.98
CA LEU A 55 -7.18 3.38 7.07
C LEU A 55 -8.57 3.56 7.69
N THR A 56 -9.27 4.59 7.23
CA THR A 56 -10.73 4.68 7.30
C THR A 56 -11.38 3.72 6.29
N GLU A 57 -12.69 3.55 6.39
CA GLU A 57 -13.43 2.70 5.43
C GLU A 57 -13.41 3.30 4.02
N SER A 58 -13.54 4.63 3.89
CA SER A 58 -13.44 5.35 2.61
C SER A 58 -12.06 5.16 1.96
N GLU A 59 -10.99 5.36 2.72
CA GLU A 59 -9.61 5.16 2.22
C GLU A 59 -9.35 3.70 1.83
N ARG A 60 -9.89 2.72 2.56
CA ARG A 60 -9.83 1.31 2.17
C ARG A 60 -10.51 1.08 0.81
N ASP A 61 -11.70 1.64 0.61
CA ASP A 61 -12.45 1.44 -0.64
C ASP A 61 -11.75 2.12 -1.82
N LYS A 62 -11.14 3.30 -1.58
CA LYS A 62 -10.26 3.98 -2.55
C LYS A 62 -9.02 3.14 -2.87
N LEU A 63 -8.36 2.59 -1.85
CA LEU A 63 -7.19 1.71 -2.01
C LEU A 63 -7.53 0.47 -2.83
N ALA A 64 -8.68 -0.15 -2.59
CA ALA A 64 -9.12 -1.28 -3.40
C ALA A 64 -9.20 -0.87 -4.89
N GLY A 65 -9.80 0.29 -5.18
CA GLY A 65 -9.83 0.86 -6.53
C GLY A 65 -8.46 1.09 -7.16
N GLU A 66 -7.47 1.56 -6.40
CA GLU A 66 -6.09 1.73 -6.90
C GLU A 66 -5.38 0.39 -7.14
N ILE A 67 -5.54 -0.59 -6.24
CA ILE A 67 -4.93 -1.92 -6.41
C ILE A 67 -5.51 -2.63 -7.64
N TYR A 68 -6.82 -2.53 -7.92
CA TYR A 68 -7.43 -3.14 -9.10
C TYR A 68 -6.89 -2.60 -10.43
N LYS A 69 -6.26 -1.42 -10.47
CA LYS A 69 -5.62 -0.89 -11.69
C LYS A 69 -4.22 -1.45 -11.92
N LEU A 70 -3.63 -2.08 -10.91
CA LEU A 70 -2.24 -2.56 -10.92
C LEU A 70 -2.12 -4.07 -11.19
N ILE A 71 -3.25 -4.79 -11.21
CA ILE A 71 -3.38 -6.21 -11.57
C ILE A 71 -4.03 -6.37 -12.95
#